data_AF-A0A5M8PT89-F1
#
_entry.id   AF-A0A5M8PT89-F1
#
_cell.length_a   1.000
_cell.length_b   1.000
_cell.length_c   1.000
_cell.angle_alpha   90.00
_cell.angle_beta   90.00
_cell.angle_gamma   90.00
#
_symmetry.space_group_name_H-M   'P 1'
#
loop_
_entity.id
_entity.type
_entity.pdbx_description
1 polymer ?
#
loop_
_entity_poly.entity_id
_entity_poly.type
_entity_poly.pdbx_seq_one_letter_code
_entity_poly.pdbx_strand_id
1 'polypeptide(L)'
;MSPASNLSSQQSQTSQDDQGTENGDIDDGLLPGGVAGSSAYQKLKQRPNMHIGLHYGDVSDEYGTPTNVDTFIGEDRHRFFKEIVMRTNSINLEETLLIKENVQQIIRFLLGDAFTDHDAVLTAQFKKLQMTCPNLF
;
A
#
# COMPACT_ATOMS: atom_id res chain seq x y z
N MET A 1 52.22 13.08 5.13
CA MET A 1 51.90 12.73 3.71
C MET A 1 51.16 11.41 3.71
N SER A 2 50.10 11.29 2.91
CA SER A 2 49.33 10.06 2.63
C SER A 2 49.72 9.54 1.22
N PRO A 3 49.14 8.46 0.65
CA PRO A 3 48.22 7.43 1.15
C PRO A 3 48.85 6.00 0.93
N ALA A 4 48.23 4.85 0.58
CA ALA A 4 46.84 4.36 0.40
C ALA A 4 46.82 2.80 0.48
N SER A 5 45.67 2.20 0.87
CA SER A 5 45.21 0.84 0.49
C SER A 5 46.02 -0.38 1.00
N ASN A 6 45.52 -1.63 0.97
CA ASN A 6 44.28 -2.15 0.37
C ASN A 6 43.60 -3.26 1.23
N LEU A 7 42.42 -3.72 0.81
CA LEU A 7 41.49 -4.58 1.56
C LEU A 7 41.76 -6.10 1.54
N SER A 8 41.09 -6.75 2.50
CA SER A 8 40.92 -8.19 2.75
C SER A 8 40.90 -9.14 1.54
N SER A 9 41.50 -10.31 1.72
CA SER A 9 41.33 -11.51 0.89
C SER A 9 40.85 -12.68 1.75
N GLN A 10 39.70 -13.27 1.44
CA GLN A 10 39.32 -14.61 1.89
C GLN A 10 38.73 -15.41 0.73
N GLN A 11 39.02 -16.70 0.69
CA GLN A 11 38.59 -17.62 -0.35
C GLN A 11 37.46 -18.54 0.14
N SER A 12 36.61 -18.90 -0.82
CA SER A 12 35.87 -20.16 -0.97
C SER A 12 35.90 -21.18 0.16
N GLN A 13 34.70 -21.67 0.53
CA GLN A 13 34.45 -23.11 0.51
C GLN A 13 32.99 -23.44 0.19
N THR A 14 32.78 -24.62 -0.39
CA THR A 14 31.50 -25.11 -0.91
C THR A 14 31.00 -26.28 -0.06
N SER A 15 29.70 -26.32 0.20
CA SER A 15 28.98 -27.54 0.61
C SER A 15 27.96 -27.89 -0.46
N GLN A 16 27.68 -29.19 -0.62
CA GLN A 16 26.67 -29.73 -1.53
C GLN A 16 25.42 -30.15 -0.73
N ASP A 17 24.62 -31.03 -1.32
CA ASP A 17 23.39 -31.63 -0.81
C ASP A 17 22.18 -30.66 -0.84
N ASP A 18 20.97 -31.07 -1.24
CA ASP A 18 20.39 -32.42 -1.42
C ASP A 18 19.66 -32.58 -2.79
N GLN A 19 19.43 -33.82 -3.24
CA GLN A 19 18.68 -34.17 -4.46
C GLN A 19 17.32 -34.83 -4.18
N GLY A 20 16.37 -34.07 -3.64
CA GLY A 20 14.96 -34.48 -3.58
C GLY A 20 14.29 -34.42 -4.96
N THR A 21 14.21 -35.56 -5.66
CA THR A 21 13.47 -35.66 -6.95
C THR A 21 12.06 -36.20 -6.73
N GLU A 22 11.08 -35.31 -6.61
CA GLU A 22 9.66 -35.68 -6.71
C GLU A 22 8.98 -34.84 -7.81
N ASN A 23 8.73 -35.48 -8.96
CA ASN A 23 8.10 -34.85 -10.12
C ASN A 23 6.57 -34.82 -9.92
N GLY A 24 6.08 -33.75 -9.30
CA GLY A 24 4.67 -33.37 -9.37
C GLY A 24 4.39 -32.63 -10.68
N ASP A 25 4.23 -33.35 -11.79
CA ASP A 25 3.90 -32.76 -13.10
C ASP A 25 2.47 -32.18 -13.09
N ILE A 26 2.38 -30.86 -12.82
CA ILE A 26 1.15 -30.09 -13.00
C ILE A 26 0.98 -29.83 -14.50
N ASP A 27 -0.15 -30.29 -15.06
CA ASP A 27 -0.53 -30.11 -16.47
C ASP A 27 -0.89 -28.63 -16.77
N ASP A 28 0.14 -27.82 -16.98
CA ASP A 28 0.05 -26.38 -17.26
C ASP A 28 -0.49 -26.15 -18.68
N GLY A 29 -1.82 -26.25 -18.80
CA GLY A 29 -2.56 -26.27 -20.05
C GLY A 29 -2.39 -25.01 -20.92
N LEU A 30 -1.65 -25.18 -22.02
CA LEU A 30 -1.70 -24.38 -23.26
C LEU A 30 -1.27 -22.89 -23.17
N LEU A 31 0.02 -22.64 -23.41
CA LEU A 31 0.49 -21.41 -24.06
C LEU A 31 1.31 -21.74 -25.32
N PRO A 32 0.93 -21.24 -26.52
CA PRO A 32 1.60 -21.58 -27.76
C PRO A 32 2.85 -20.71 -28.00
N GLY A 33 4.05 -21.30 -27.93
CA GLY A 33 5.29 -20.61 -28.33
C GLY A 33 6.56 -21.16 -27.66
N GLY A 34 7.21 -22.15 -28.27
CA GLY A 34 8.44 -22.75 -27.76
C GLY A 34 9.70 -21.85 -27.87
N VAL A 35 10.75 -22.25 -27.18
CA VAL A 35 12.18 -21.84 -27.36
C VAL A 35 12.56 -20.35 -27.29
N ALA A 36 11.75 -19.53 -26.63
CA ALA A 36 12.25 -18.32 -25.94
C ALA A 36 11.68 -18.14 -24.51
N GLY A 37 10.57 -18.83 -24.19
CA GLY A 37 9.76 -18.58 -23.00
C GLY A 37 10.42 -18.88 -21.65
N SER A 38 11.16 -19.98 -21.49
CA SER A 38 11.56 -20.47 -20.15
C SER A 38 12.44 -19.49 -19.36
N SER A 39 13.47 -18.91 -19.98
CA SER A 39 14.32 -17.89 -19.33
C SER A 39 13.55 -16.60 -19.04
N ALA A 40 12.64 -16.19 -19.92
CA ALA A 40 11.81 -15.00 -19.73
C ALA A 40 10.79 -15.22 -18.60
N TYR A 41 10.17 -16.39 -18.53
CA TYR A 41 9.24 -16.82 -17.48
C TYR A 41 9.92 -16.92 -16.12
N GLN A 42 11.12 -17.51 -16.02
CA GLN A 42 11.87 -17.53 -14.76
C GLN A 42 12.22 -16.12 -14.28
N LYS A 43 12.65 -15.23 -15.18
CA LYS A 43 12.88 -13.81 -14.88
C LYS A 43 11.60 -13.08 -14.47
N LEU A 44 10.44 -13.45 -15.04
CA LEU A 44 9.13 -12.91 -14.66
C LEU A 44 8.74 -13.36 -13.24
N LYS A 45 8.87 -14.66 -12.94
CA LYS A 45 8.61 -15.26 -11.60
C LYS A 45 9.50 -14.67 -10.49
N GLN A 46 10.71 -14.22 -10.84
CA GLN A 46 11.64 -13.54 -9.92
C GLN A 46 11.32 -12.06 -9.65
N ARG A 47 10.38 -11.43 -10.36
CA ARG A 47 9.98 -10.03 -10.06
C ARG A 47 9.19 -10.00 -8.74
N PRO A 48 9.47 -9.09 -7.78
CA PRO A 48 8.74 -9.02 -6.51
C PRO A 48 7.22 -8.96 -6.68
N ASN A 49 6.72 -8.14 -7.62
CA ASN A 49 5.29 -8.00 -7.92
C ASN A 49 4.62 -9.26 -8.51
N MET A 50 5.40 -10.24 -8.98
CA MET A 50 4.91 -11.56 -9.41
C MET A 50 5.12 -12.61 -8.32
N HIS A 51 6.25 -12.54 -7.61
CA HIS A 51 6.59 -13.44 -6.50
C HIS A 51 5.62 -13.30 -5.32
N ILE A 52 5.16 -12.08 -5.01
CA ILE A 52 4.14 -11.83 -3.99
C ILE A 52 2.84 -12.61 -4.26
N GLY A 53 2.54 -12.90 -5.53
CA GLY A 53 1.40 -13.73 -5.96
C GLY A 53 1.41 -15.15 -5.37
N LEU A 54 2.57 -15.68 -4.97
CA LEU A 54 2.69 -17.00 -4.34
C LEU A 54 2.25 -16.97 -2.87
N HIS A 55 2.40 -15.82 -2.19
CA HIS A 55 2.12 -15.64 -0.76
C HIS A 55 0.70 -15.10 -0.49
N TYR A 56 -0.16 -15.04 -1.52
CA TYR A 56 -1.55 -14.58 -1.37
C TYR A 56 -2.38 -15.47 -0.45
N GLY A 57 -2.05 -16.77 -0.33
CA GLY A 57 -2.66 -17.68 0.64
C GLY A 57 -2.34 -17.23 2.06
N ASP A 58 -1.05 -17.16 2.39
CA ASP A 58 -0.55 -16.78 3.73
C ASP A 58 -1.06 -15.39 4.15
N VAL A 59 -1.05 -14.42 3.24
CA VAL A 59 -1.60 -13.07 3.47
C VAL A 59 -3.11 -13.08 3.72
N SER A 60 -3.85 -14.00 3.08
CA SER A 60 -5.30 -14.12 3.30
C SER A 60 -5.62 -14.86 4.61
N ASP A 61 -4.81 -15.84 5.01
CA ASP A 61 -4.97 -16.55 6.29
C ASP A 61 -4.57 -15.65 7.49
N GLU A 62 -3.57 -14.77 7.34
CA GLU A 62 -3.14 -13.83 8.40
C GLU A 62 -4.01 -12.55 8.46
N TYR A 63 -4.40 -11.98 7.32
CA TYR A 63 -5.07 -10.66 7.25
C TYR A 63 -6.49 -10.67 6.64
N GLY A 64 -7.02 -11.84 6.24
CA GLY A 64 -8.36 -12.00 5.67
C GLY A 64 -8.42 -11.70 4.17
N THR A 65 -8.84 -10.50 3.78
CA THR A 65 -8.82 -10.06 2.38
C THR A 65 -7.53 -9.27 2.14
N PRO A 66 -6.74 -9.51 1.07
CA PRO A 66 -5.51 -8.75 0.81
C PRO A 66 -5.69 -7.22 0.73
N THR A 67 -6.89 -6.73 0.39
CA THR A 67 -7.30 -5.32 0.48
C THR A 67 -7.12 -4.72 1.88
N ASN A 68 -7.21 -5.52 2.95
CA ASN A 68 -7.02 -5.07 4.34
C ASN A 68 -5.58 -4.59 4.62
N VAL A 69 -4.60 -5.00 3.79
CA VAL A 69 -3.18 -4.62 3.89
C VAL A 69 -2.68 -3.88 2.65
N ASP A 70 -3.59 -3.44 1.77
CA ASP A 70 -3.19 -2.62 0.62
C ASP A 70 -2.89 -1.16 1.01
N THR A 71 -2.11 -0.49 0.16
CA THR A 71 -1.71 0.91 0.37
C THR A 71 -2.55 1.91 -0.43
N PHE A 72 -3.55 1.47 -1.21
CA PHE A 72 -4.33 2.36 -2.09
C PHE A 72 -5.14 3.39 -1.29
N ILE A 73 -5.62 3.00 -0.11
CA ILE A 73 -6.26 3.93 0.85
C ILE A 73 -5.29 5.05 1.26
N GLY A 74 -4.00 4.74 1.39
CA GLY A 74 -2.94 5.71 1.66
C GLY A 74 -2.57 6.56 0.43
N GLU A 75 -2.62 6.02 -0.79
CA GLU A 75 -2.28 6.75 -2.01
C GLU A 75 -3.24 7.90 -2.31
N ASP A 76 -4.55 7.73 -2.11
CA ASP A 76 -5.51 8.81 -2.35
C ASP A 76 -5.39 9.93 -1.29
N ARG A 77 -5.11 9.57 -0.03
CA ARG A 77 -4.76 10.55 1.01
C ARG A 77 -3.46 11.30 0.70
N HIS A 78 -2.44 10.60 0.22
CA HIS A 78 -1.20 11.22 -0.23
C HIS A 78 -1.43 12.19 -1.41
N ARG A 79 -2.32 11.86 -2.36
CA ARG A 79 -2.73 12.75 -3.45
C ARG A 79 -3.40 14.03 -2.91
N PHE A 80 -4.38 13.89 -2.02
CA PHE A 80 -5.09 14.99 -1.38
C PHE A 80 -4.14 15.92 -0.59
N PHE A 81 -3.27 15.34 0.25
CA PHE A 81 -2.29 16.11 1.00
C PHE A 81 -1.31 16.82 0.06
N LYS A 82 -0.80 16.16 -1.00
CA LYS A 82 0.09 16.78 -1.98
C LYS A 82 -0.52 18.01 -2.66
N GLU A 83 -1.82 18.02 -2.92
CA GLU A 83 -2.52 19.20 -3.45
C GLU A 83 -2.59 20.35 -2.43
N ILE A 84 -2.83 20.05 -1.15
CA ILE A 84 -2.86 21.04 -0.06
C ILE A 84 -1.47 21.63 0.21
N VAL A 85 -0.42 20.79 0.21
CA VAL A 85 0.98 21.21 0.41
C VAL A 85 1.35 22.28 -0.62
N MET A 86 1.01 22.07 -1.89
CA MET A 86 1.27 23.02 -2.98
C MET A 86 0.47 24.35 -2.88
N ARG A 87 -0.51 24.44 -1.98
CA ARG A 87 -1.29 25.66 -1.69
C ARG A 87 -0.97 26.28 -0.32
N THR A 88 -0.08 25.67 0.45
CA THR A 88 0.28 26.08 1.82
C THR A 88 1.67 26.71 1.81
N ASN A 89 1.96 27.66 2.71
CA ASN A 89 3.26 28.35 2.78
C ASN A 89 4.42 27.48 3.33
N SER A 90 4.30 26.14 3.26
CA SER A 90 5.20 25.11 3.81
C SER A 90 5.59 25.17 5.30
N ILE A 91 5.22 26.23 6.03
CA ILE A 91 5.33 26.36 7.49
C ILE A 91 4.28 25.44 8.15
N ASN A 92 4.69 24.75 9.21
CA ASN A 92 3.85 23.85 10.03
C ASN A 92 2.95 22.92 9.19
N LEU A 93 3.57 22.26 8.21
CA LEU A 93 2.89 21.46 7.20
C LEU A 93 2.05 20.33 7.81
N GLU A 94 2.64 19.58 8.75
CA GLU A 94 2.01 18.44 9.44
C GLU A 94 0.77 18.89 10.24
N GLU A 95 0.92 19.90 11.11
CA GLU A 95 -0.18 20.53 11.85
C GLU A 95 -1.31 21.00 10.90
N THR A 96 -0.94 21.66 9.80
CA THR A 96 -1.88 22.21 8.80
C THR A 96 -2.65 21.13 8.02
N LEU A 97 -2.06 19.94 7.85
CA LEU A 97 -2.69 18.77 7.25
C LEU A 97 -3.58 18.02 8.26
N LEU A 98 -3.07 17.78 9.48
CA LEU A 98 -3.81 17.15 10.57
C LEU A 98 -5.07 17.93 10.95
N ILE A 99 -5.00 19.26 11.02
CA ILE A 99 -6.18 20.11 11.30
C ILE A 99 -7.23 19.98 10.19
N LYS A 100 -6.83 19.95 8.90
CA LYS A 100 -7.77 19.77 7.78
C LYS A 100 -8.42 18.39 7.78
N GLU A 101 -7.64 17.34 8.05
CA GLU A 101 -8.14 15.98 8.15
C GLU A 101 -9.16 15.86 9.29
N ASN A 102 -8.82 16.36 10.48
CA ASN A 102 -9.70 16.36 11.64
C ASN A 102 -11.02 17.10 11.36
N VAL A 103 -10.99 18.26 10.70
CA VAL A 103 -12.20 18.98 10.30
C VAL A 103 -13.05 18.17 9.32
N GLN A 104 -12.46 17.51 8.31
CA GLN A 104 -13.21 16.63 7.39
C GLN A 104 -13.82 15.44 8.13
N GLN A 105 -13.09 14.83 9.06
CA GLN A 105 -13.56 13.70 9.85
C GLN A 105 -14.70 14.09 10.80
N ILE A 106 -14.59 15.23 11.48
CA ILE A 106 -15.66 15.80 12.34
C ILE A 106 -16.91 16.09 11.51
N ILE A 107 -16.78 16.68 10.31
CA ILE A 107 -17.93 16.93 9.43
C ILE A 107 -18.60 15.61 9.03
N ARG A 108 -17.84 14.58 8.64
CA ARG A 108 -18.39 13.24 8.33
C ARG A 108 -19.13 12.63 9.51
N PHE A 109 -18.59 12.76 10.72
CA PHE A 109 -19.22 12.28 11.96
C PHE A 109 -20.48 13.07 12.34
N LEU A 110 -20.52 14.40 12.14
CA LEU A 110 -21.72 15.23 12.31
C LEU A 110 -22.82 14.88 11.31
N LEU A 111 -22.48 14.63 10.05
CA LEU A 111 -23.46 14.19 9.04
C LEU A 111 -23.95 12.75 9.28
N GLY A 112 -23.12 11.91 9.90
CA GLY A 112 -23.43 10.53 10.30
C GLY A 112 -24.07 10.35 11.69
N ASP A 113 -24.64 11.41 12.28
CA ASP A 113 -25.33 11.41 13.59
C ASP A 113 -24.48 10.98 14.81
N ALA A 114 -23.14 10.93 14.71
CA ALA A 114 -22.28 10.44 15.79
C ALA A 114 -22.27 11.34 17.06
N PHE A 115 -22.91 12.51 17.02
CA PHE A 115 -22.94 13.51 18.09
C PHE A 115 -24.35 13.89 18.55
N THR A 116 -25.39 13.08 18.27
CA THR A 116 -26.79 13.36 18.70
C THR A 116 -26.92 13.63 20.18
N ASP A 117 -26.17 12.91 21.01
CA ASP A 117 -26.36 12.84 22.45
C ASP A 117 -25.61 13.95 23.21
N HIS A 118 -24.63 14.58 22.55
CA HIS A 118 -23.80 15.66 23.10
C HIS A 118 -24.09 17.02 22.46
N ASP A 119 -24.22 17.07 21.12
CA ASP A 119 -24.35 18.30 20.34
C ASP A 119 -25.46 18.19 19.27
N ALA A 120 -26.66 17.81 19.71
CA ALA A 120 -27.87 17.74 18.88
C ALA A 120 -28.12 19.02 18.05
N VAL A 121 -27.84 20.20 18.64
CA VAL A 121 -28.08 21.50 17.99
C VAL A 121 -27.14 21.72 16.80
N LEU A 122 -25.85 21.39 16.95
CA LEU A 122 -24.85 21.52 15.89
C LEU A 122 -25.14 20.51 14.76
N THR A 123 -25.44 19.27 15.14
CA THR A 123 -25.83 18.18 14.24
C THR A 123 -27.03 18.56 13.38
N ALA A 124 -28.08 19.12 13.99
CA ALA A 124 -29.27 19.60 13.27
C ALA A 124 -28.99 20.78 12.33
N GLN A 125 -28.07 21.68 12.68
CA GLN A 125 -27.66 22.79 11.80
C GLN A 125 -26.87 22.30 10.59
N PHE A 126 -25.92 21.37 10.77
CA PHE A 126 -25.15 20.78 9.67
C PHE A 126 -26.05 19.98 8.72
N LYS A 127 -27.01 19.20 9.23
CA LYS A 127 -28.01 18.51 8.40
C LYS A 127 -28.90 19.49 7.61
N LYS A 128 -29.39 20.56 8.23
CA LYS A 128 -30.14 21.61 7.53
C LYS A 128 -29.30 22.23 6.41
N LEU A 129 -28.01 22.48 6.65
CA LEU A 129 -27.09 23.02 5.66
C LEU A 129 -26.83 22.03 4.51
N GLN A 130 -26.65 20.74 4.78
CA GLN A 130 -26.53 19.69 3.76
C GLN A 130 -27.79 19.59 2.88
N MET A 131 -28.99 19.64 3.49
CA MET A 131 -30.27 19.65 2.75
C MET A 131 -30.45 20.92 1.90
N THR A 132 -29.84 22.04 2.28
CA THR A 132 -29.91 23.30 1.53
C THR A 132 -28.86 23.35 0.41
N CYS A 133 -27.68 22.80 0.66
CA CYS A 133 -26.49 22.88 -0.20
C CYS A 133 -25.81 21.51 -0.31
N PRO A 134 -26.33 20.56 -1.12
CA PRO A 134 -25.81 19.19 -1.18
C PRO A 134 -24.38 19.07 -1.72
N ASN A 135 -23.86 20.10 -2.40
CA ASN A 135 -22.54 20.13 -3.00
C ASN A 135 -21.49 20.89 -2.15
N LEU A 136 -21.77 21.14 -0.86
CA LEU A 136 -20.90 21.93 0.03
C LEU A 136 -19.86 21.11 0.80
N PHE A 137 -20.04 19.79 0.89
CA PHE A 137 -19.27 18.86 1.72
C PHE A 137 -18.69 17.71 0.90
#